data_AF-A0A162MNP2-F1
#
_entry.id   AF-A0A162MNP2-F1
#
_cell.length_a   1.000
_cell.length_b   1.000
_cell.length_c   1.000
_cell.angle_alpha   90.00
_cell.angle_beta   90.00
_cell.angle_gamma   90.00
#
_symmetry.space_group_name_H-M   'P 1'
#
loop_
_entity.id
_entity.type
_entity.pdbx_description
1 polymer ?
#
loop_
_entity_poly.entity_id
_entity_poly.type
_entity_poly.pdbx_seq_one_letter_code
_entity_poly.pdbx_strand_id
1 'polypeptide(L)' 'MGFLDNPNKVPEFQRAYQAAYRQHTRIWKIHPRSKFLMTPYLFLLYGSIATTTYGMGRKVLGYNSFF' A
#
# COMPACT_ATOMS: atom_id res chain seq x y z
N MET A 1 34.86 9.00 10.94
CA MET A 1 34.04 8.95 9.70
C MET A 1 33.96 7.49 9.31
N GLY A 2 32.87 6.73 9.36
CA GLY A 2 31.47 7.00 9.68
C GLY A 2 30.80 5.70 10.19
N PHE A 3 29.63 5.81 10.78
CA PHE A 3 29.12 4.90 11.81
C PHE A 3 28.61 3.50 11.37
N LEU A 4 28.59 3.13 10.08
CA LEU A 4 28.14 1.80 9.62
C LEU A 4 28.73 1.48 8.23
N ASP A 5 29.59 0.45 8.12
CA ASP A 5 30.04 -0.12 6.83
C ASP A 5 28.98 -1.06 6.26
N ASN A 6 27.85 -0.50 5.82
CA ASN A 6 26.83 -1.27 5.12
C ASN A 6 27.08 -1.17 3.59
N PRO A 7 27.16 -2.27 2.84
CA PRO A 7 27.39 -2.20 1.40
C PRO A 7 26.30 -1.39 0.70
N ASN A 8 26.70 -0.61 -0.30
CA ASN A 8 25.77 0.16 -1.12
C ASN A 8 24.87 -0.78 -1.96
N LYS A 9 23.58 -0.84 -1.62
CA LYS A 9 22.58 -1.66 -2.32
C LYS A 9 21.87 -0.95 -3.47
N VAL A 10 22.20 0.31 -3.77
CA VAL A 10 21.52 1.09 -4.82
C VAL A 10 21.59 0.40 -6.19
N PRO A 11 22.75 -0.08 -6.69
CA PRO A 11 22.81 -0.74 -7.99
C PRO A 11 22.00 -2.05 -8.06
N GLU A 12 21.91 -2.77 -6.94
CA GLU A 12 21.09 -3.99 -6.81
C GLU A 12 19.60 -3.65 -6.97
N PHE A 13 19.12 -2.66 -6.22
CA PHE A 13 17.73 -2.22 -6.33
C PHE A 13 17.41 -1.64 -7.70
N GLN A 14 18.30 -0.85 -8.31
CA GLN A 14 18.09 -0.32 -9.66
C GLN A 14 17.87 -1.45 -10.68
N ARG A 15 18.71 -2.49 -10.67
CA ARG A 15 18.54 -3.65 -11.55
C ARG A 15 17.23 -4.39 -11.30
N ALA A 16 16.90 -4.65 -10.04
CA ALA A 16 15.66 -5.34 -9.66
C ALA A 16 14.41 -4.56 -10.09
N TYR A 17 14.38 -3.25 -9.84
CA TYR A 17 13.26 -2.39 -10.21
C TYR A 17 13.12 -2.26 -11.73
N GLN A 18 14.22 -2.08 -12.46
CA GLN A 18 14.18 -2.01 -13.92
C GLN A 18 13.75 -3.34 -14.56
N ALA A 19 14.14 -4.49 -14.00
CA ALA A 19 13.68 -5.79 -14.45
C ALA A 19 12.17 -5.99 -14.21
N ALA A 20 11.69 -5.67 -13.01
CA ALA A 20 10.26 -5.79 -12.69
C ALA A 20 9.39 -4.79 -13.47
N TYR A 21 9.91 -3.58 -13.74
CA TYR A 21 9.21 -2.58 -14.55
C TYR A 21 9.09 -3.01 -16.01
N ARG A 22 10.11 -3.65 -16.58
CA ARG A 22 10.04 -4.29 -17.91
C ARG A 22 8.99 -5.40 -17.98
N GLN A 23 8.67 -6.03 -16.86
CA GLN A 23 7.57 -7.00 -16.74
C GLN A 23 6.22 -6.34 -16.40
N HIS A 24 6.12 -5.01 -16.55
CA HIS A 24 4.93 -4.21 -16.25
C HIS A 24 4.43 -4.35 -14.79
N THR A 25 5.32 -4.68 -13.85
CA THR A 25 4.97 -4.66 -12.43
C THR A 25 4.85 -3.22 -11.95
N ARG A 26 3.73 -2.89 -11.31
CA ARG A 26 3.52 -1.56 -10.70
C ARG A 26 4.59 -1.30 -9.64
N ILE A 27 5.13 -0.08 -9.61
CA ILE A 27 6.25 0.32 -8.73
C ILE A 27 6.00 -0.05 -7.26
N TRP A 28 4.78 0.17 -6.75
CA TRP A 28 4.40 -0.14 -5.37
C TRP A 28 4.31 -1.65 -5.05
N LYS A 29 4.40 -2.54 -6.05
CA LYS A 29 4.38 -4.00 -5.89
C LYS A 29 5.77 -4.65 -6.03
N ILE A 30 6.80 -3.91 -6.44
CA ILE A 30 8.09 -4.49 -6.84
C ILE A 30 8.90 -5.01 -5.65
N HIS A 31 8.95 -4.28 -4.54
CA HIS A 31 9.81 -4.64 -3.42
C HIS A 31 9.26 -5.87 -2.66
N PRO A 32 10.08 -6.79 -2.13
CA PRO A 32 9.61 -7.93 -1.35
C PRO A 32 8.64 -7.56 -0.20
N ARG A 33 8.98 -6.52 0.56
CA ARG A 33 8.13 -5.94 1.62
C ARG A 33 6.82 -5.32 1.13
N SER A 34 6.67 -5.02 -0.17
CA SER A 34 5.46 -4.40 -0.71
C SER A 34 4.22 -5.22 -0.38
N LYS A 35 4.28 -6.55 -0.43
CA LYS A 35 3.12 -7.41 -0.10
C LYS A 35 2.65 -7.19 1.35
N PHE A 36 3.59 -7.11 2.29
CA PHE A 36 3.30 -6.96 3.71
C PHE A 36 2.81 -5.55 4.06
N LEU A 37 3.22 -4.53 3.31
CA LEU A 37 2.75 -3.14 3.51
C LEU A 37 1.43 -2.87 2.78
N MET A 38 1.29 -3.37 1.55
CA MET A 38 0.12 -3.08 0.71
C MET A 38 -1.12 -3.86 1.14
N THR A 39 -0.97 -5.09 1.66
CA THR A 39 -2.12 -5.86 2.14
C THR A 39 -2.92 -5.12 3.23
N PRO A 40 -2.34 -4.74 4.39
CA PRO A 40 -3.08 -4.02 5.42
C PRO A 40 -3.54 -2.64 4.95
N TYR A 41 -2.72 -1.93 4.15
CA TYR A 41 -3.10 -0.63 3.59
C TYR A 41 -4.39 -0.72 2.76
N LEU A 42 -4.49 -1.70 1.85
CA LEU A 42 -5.67 -1.86 1.00
C LEU A 42 -6.90 -2.30 1.79
N PHE A 43 -6.75 -3.14 2.82
CA PHE A 43 -7.85 -3.49 3.74
C PHE A 43 -8.41 -2.26 4.44
N LEU A 44 -7.54 -1.40 4.99
CA LEU A 44 -7.97 -0.17 5.67
C LEU A 44 -8.59 0.83 4.69
N LEU A 45 -7.99 1.01 3.51
CA LEU A 45 -8.50 1.92 2.49
C LEU A 45 -9.91 1.54 2.06
N TYR A 46 -10.10 0.32 1.56
CA TYR A 46 -11.42 -0.11 1.08
C TYR A 46 -12.40 -0.36 2.22
N GLY A 47 -11.93 -0.83 3.37
CA GLY A 47 -12.76 -1.00 4.56
C GLY A 47 -13.33 0.34 5.05
N SER A 48 -12.51 1.40 5.09
CA SER A 48 -12.98 2.74 5.48
C SER A 48 -13.95 3.33 4.45
N ILE A 49 -13.69 3.16 3.15
CA ILE A 49 -14.62 3.58 2.09
C ILE A 49 -15.96 2.87 2.23
N ALA A 50 -15.97 1.55 2.41
CA ALA A 50 -17.21 0.78 2.58
C ALA A 50 -17.98 1.20 3.83
N THR A 51 -17.28 1.33 4.97
CA THR A 51 -17.84 1.75 6.26
C THR A 51 -18.47 3.13 6.18
N THR A 52 -17.75 4.11 5.61
CA THR A 52 -18.26 5.48 5.46
C THR A 52 -19.43 5.55 4.49
N THR A 53 -19.37 4.82 3.37
CA THR A 53 -20.47 4.74 2.40
C THR A 53 -21.74 4.15 3.01
N TYR A 54 -21.61 3.10 3.81
CA TYR A 54 -22.74 2.54 4.56
C TYR A 54 -23.32 3.55 5.56
N GLY A 55 -22.48 4.21 6.36
CA GLY A 55 -22.92 5.26 7.30
C GLY A 55 -23.61 6.44 6.59
N MET A 56 -23.10 6.87 5.44
CA MET A 56 -23.74 7.89 4.61
C MET A 56 -25.11 7.44 4.10
N GLY A 57 -25.21 6.23 3.54
CA GLY A 57 -26.46 5.68 3.04
C GLY A 57 -27.53 5.58 4.15
N ARG A 58 -27.13 5.08 5.31
CA ARG A 58 -27.96 5.08 6.53
C ARG A 58 -28.45 6.48 6.89
N LYS A 59 -27.57 7.49 6.85
CA LYS A 59 -27.94 8.86 7.18
C LYS A 59 -28.93 9.47 6.19
N VAL A 60 -28.75 9.19 4.89
CA VAL A 60 -29.71 9.60 3.84
C VAL A 60 -31.09 8.99 4.07
N LEU A 61 -31.15 7.76 4.57
CA LEU A 61 -32.39 7.05 4.91
C LEU A 61 -32.99 7.47 6.28
N GLY A 62 -32.40 8.44 6.97
CA GLY A 62 -32.92 8.99 8.23
C GLY A 62 -32.48 8.25 9.50
N TYR A 63 -31.61 7.24 9.38
CA TYR A 63 -31.03 6.60 10.56
C TYR A 63 -30.00 7.51 11.24
N ASN A 64 -30.06 7.61 12.56
CA ASN A 64 -29.20 8.50 13.35
C ASN A 64 -27.98 7.82 13.96
N SER A 65 -27.91 6.49 13.89
CA SER A 65 -26.79 5.68 14.37
C SER A 65 -26.16 4.88 13.23
N PHE A 66 -24.89 4.54 13.42
CA PHE A 66 -24.17 3.64 12.52
C PHE A 66 -24.78 2.22 12.52
N PHE A 67 -25.35 1.80 13.65
CA PHE A 67 -26.05 0.52 13.84
C PHE A 67 -27.55 0.71 13.72
#